data_AF-A0A9D6LXX4-F1
#
_entry.id   AF-A0A9D6LXX4-F1
#
_cell.length_a   1.000
_cell.length_b   1.000
_cell.length_c   1.000
_cell.angle_alpha   90.00
_cell.angle_beta   90.00
_cell.angle_gamma   90.00
#
_symmetry.space_group_name_H-M   'P 1'
#
loop_
_entity.id
_entity.type
_entity.pdbx_description
1 polymer ?
#
loop_
_entity_poly.entity_id
_entity_poly.type
_entity_poly.pdbx_seq_one_letter_code
_entity_poly.pdbx_strand_id
1 'polypeptide(L)'
;MPANLTPEYLEAEREYKSVSTHAEKIAALERMLSTVPKHKGTEKLQADIKRRLSQARKESQKKGAAHSVPFYLVEREGAGQVALVGPPNSGKSQLVCSLTHARPEVADYPFTTRLPTPGMMSFENVQIQLVDLPPLSAEFMEPWLPQVIRNAHAGLLVVGLEDAAVLDEIEFILETLHKLRLPVPALLVGNKLDLPGAEENFAALEDLYRDRFRCLPVSAATGRNLDRFARTVFDLLGIVRVYTKAPGRTADLTAPFLLRRGQTVHDAARLVHKDFAEKLKFARLFHVSGDRDGLMVERHHVVDDGDILEFHI
;
A
#
# COMPACT_ATOMS: atom_id res chain seq x y z
N MET A 1 -36.25 -5.43 -36.52
CA MET A 1 -35.82 -4.33 -37.41
C MET A 1 -34.30 -4.36 -37.49
N PRO A 2 -33.70 -4.26 -38.69
CA PRO A 2 -32.24 -4.16 -38.79
C PRO A 2 -31.79 -2.93 -38.00
N ALA A 3 -30.87 -3.12 -37.05
CA ALA A 3 -30.31 -2.03 -36.28
C ALA A 3 -29.52 -1.12 -37.24
N ASN A 4 -29.85 0.16 -37.28
CA ASN A 4 -29.09 1.13 -38.07
C ASN A 4 -27.78 1.41 -37.31
N LEU A 5 -26.75 0.65 -37.64
CA LEU A 5 -25.44 0.74 -36.99
C LEU A 5 -24.70 1.98 -37.50
N THR A 6 -24.03 2.68 -36.59
CA THR A 6 -23.25 3.87 -36.93
C THR A 6 -22.03 3.49 -37.80
N PRO A 7 -21.58 4.37 -38.72
CA PRO A 7 -20.35 4.17 -39.47
C PRO A 7 -19.13 3.90 -38.56
N GLU A 8 -19.10 4.58 -37.40
CA GLU A 8 -18.09 4.41 -36.35
C GLU A 8 -18.10 2.98 -35.75
N TYR A 9 -19.28 2.39 -35.53
CA TYR A 9 -19.38 1.01 -35.07
C TYR A 9 -18.85 0.02 -36.12
N LEU A 10 -19.15 0.25 -37.40
CA LEU A 10 -18.69 -0.61 -38.50
C LEU A 10 -17.17 -0.52 -38.72
N GLU A 11 -16.56 0.61 -38.38
CA GLU A 11 -15.11 0.78 -38.36
C GLU A 11 -14.49 0.02 -37.17
N ALA A 12 -15.03 0.21 -35.97
CA ALA A 12 -14.59 -0.52 -34.77
C ALA A 12 -14.73 -2.05 -34.93
N GLU A 13 -15.78 -2.52 -35.61
CA GLU A 13 -15.96 -3.95 -35.90
C GLU A 13 -14.94 -4.48 -36.92
N ARG A 14 -14.59 -3.69 -37.94
CA ARG A 14 -13.55 -4.06 -38.91
C ARG A 14 -12.19 -4.15 -38.24
N GLU A 15 -11.90 -3.23 -37.34
CA GLU A 15 -10.67 -3.25 -36.56
C GLU A 15 -10.60 -4.45 -35.61
N TYR A 16 -11.69 -4.77 -34.90
CA TYR A 16 -11.76 -5.98 -34.08
C TYR A 16 -11.46 -7.26 -34.89
N LYS A 17 -11.85 -7.30 -36.17
CA LYS A 17 -11.58 -8.43 -37.08
C LYS A 17 -10.15 -8.45 -37.64
N SER A 18 -9.48 -7.30 -37.75
CA SER A 18 -8.11 -7.21 -38.29
C SER A 18 -7.02 -7.39 -37.23
N VAL A 19 -7.30 -7.02 -35.98
CA VAL A 19 -6.30 -7.08 -34.91
C VAL A 19 -6.05 -8.50 -34.42
N SER A 20 -4.77 -8.81 -34.20
CA SER A 20 -4.33 -10.16 -33.84
C SER A 20 -3.98 -10.28 -32.35
N THR A 21 -3.57 -9.18 -31.71
CA THR A 21 -3.12 -9.21 -30.31
C THR A 21 -4.28 -9.12 -29.32
N HIS A 22 -4.09 -9.67 -28.11
CA HIS A 22 -5.14 -9.65 -27.07
C HIS A 22 -5.46 -8.24 -26.56
N ALA A 23 -4.45 -7.36 -26.44
CA ALA A 23 -4.64 -5.98 -25.99
C ALA A 23 -5.44 -5.15 -27.00
N GLU A 24 -5.12 -5.26 -28.29
CA GLU A 24 -5.85 -4.57 -29.36
C GLU A 24 -7.29 -5.07 -29.49
N LYS A 25 -7.53 -6.38 -29.27
CA LYS A 25 -8.89 -6.95 -29.25
C LYS A 25 -9.75 -6.36 -28.14
N ILE A 26 -9.18 -6.12 -26.96
CA ILE A 26 -9.90 -5.49 -25.84
C ILE A 26 -10.25 -4.04 -26.18
N ALA A 27 -9.27 -3.27 -26.68
CA ALA A 27 -9.48 -1.87 -27.08
C ALA A 27 -10.52 -1.73 -28.21
N ALA A 28 -10.54 -2.66 -29.16
CA ALA A 28 -11.53 -2.68 -30.23
C ALA A 28 -12.94 -3.02 -29.71
N LEU A 29 -13.07 -4.00 -28.80
CA LEU A 29 -14.35 -4.34 -28.16
C LEU A 29 -14.91 -3.19 -27.31
N GLU A 30 -14.05 -2.43 -26.63
CA GLU A 30 -14.45 -1.24 -25.86
C GLU A 30 -14.97 -0.12 -26.76
N ARG A 31 -14.29 0.13 -27.89
CA ARG A 31 -14.77 1.07 -28.91
C ARG A 31 -16.07 0.62 -29.57
N MET A 32 -16.24 -0.68 -29.83
CA MET A 32 -17.52 -1.21 -30.31
C MET A 32 -18.64 -0.97 -29.28
N LEU A 33 -18.35 -1.11 -27.98
CA LEU A 33 -19.34 -0.87 -26.92
C LEU A 33 -19.68 0.62 -26.72
N SER A 34 -18.74 1.53 -26.99
CA SER A 34 -18.97 2.97 -26.89
C SER A 34 -19.77 3.53 -28.07
N THR A 35 -19.56 2.96 -29.27
CA THR A 35 -20.15 3.44 -30.54
C THR A 35 -21.48 2.78 -30.89
N VAL A 36 -21.81 1.63 -30.27
CA VAL A 36 -23.08 0.94 -30.52
C VAL A 36 -24.27 1.77 -30.01
N PRO A 37 -25.33 1.98 -30.83
CA PRO A 37 -26.54 2.69 -30.39
C PRO A 37 -27.16 2.03 -29.16
N LYS A 38 -27.64 2.81 -28.18
CA LYS A 38 -28.21 2.32 -26.92
C LYS A 38 -29.73 2.36 -26.92
N HIS A 39 -30.36 1.44 -27.65
CA HIS A 39 -31.81 1.31 -27.73
C HIS A 39 -32.25 -0.15 -27.76
N LYS A 40 -33.53 -0.43 -27.58
CA LYS A 40 -34.09 -1.79 -27.48
C LYS A 40 -33.71 -2.72 -28.66
N GLY A 41 -33.48 -2.16 -29.85
CA GLY A 41 -33.04 -2.90 -31.04
C GLY A 41 -31.59 -3.42 -31.03
N THR A 42 -30.73 -2.99 -30.10
CA THR A 42 -29.29 -3.35 -30.03
C THR A 42 -28.90 -4.01 -28.71
N GLU A 43 -29.86 -4.29 -27.82
CA GLU A 43 -29.60 -4.89 -26.50
C GLU A 43 -28.84 -6.22 -26.58
N LYS A 44 -29.24 -7.10 -27.52
CA LYS A 44 -28.56 -8.39 -27.73
C LYS A 44 -27.11 -8.22 -28.18
N LEU A 45 -26.84 -7.22 -29.01
CA LEU A 45 -25.51 -6.91 -29.52
C LEU A 45 -24.63 -6.35 -28.40
N GLN A 46 -25.16 -5.44 -27.58
CA GLN A 46 -24.46 -4.92 -26.39
C GLN A 46 -24.12 -6.03 -25.39
N ALA A 47 -25.05 -6.97 -25.16
CA ALA A 47 -24.83 -8.11 -24.27
C ALA A 47 -23.71 -9.03 -24.79
N ASP A 48 -23.67 -9.28 -26.11
CA ASP A 48 -22.63 -10.08 -26.75
C ASP A 48 -21.25 -9.40 -26.67
N ILE A 49 -21.16 -8.09 -26.94
CA ILE A 49 -19.91 -7.32 -26.83
C ILE A 49 -19.38 -7.35 -25.38
N LYS A 50 -20.25 -7.12 -24.39
CA LYS A 50 -19.89 -7.20 -22.95
C LYS A 50 -19.40 -8.60 -22.56
N ARG A 51 -20.04 -9.65 -23.07
CA ARG A 51 -19.63 -11.04 -22.82
C ARG A 51 -18.25 -11.34 -23.40
N ARG A 52 -18.00 -10.94 -24.65
CA ARG A 52 -16.69 -11.11 -25.32
C ARG A 52 -15.59 -10.32 -24.62
N LEU A 53 -15.88 -9.10 -24.17
CA LEU A 53 -14.95 -8.27 -23.40
C LEU A 53 -14.56 -8.95 -22.08
N SER A 54 -15.53 -9.53 -21.36
CA SER A 54 -15.28 -10.28 -20.12
C SER A 54 -14.40 -11.52 -20.36
N GLN A 55 -14.64 -12.26 -21.44
CA GLN A 55 -13.85 -13.45 -21.80
C GLN A 55 -12.42 -13.08 -22.22
N ALA A 56 -12.25 -12.06 -23.08
CA ALA A 56 -10.94 -11.61 -23.54
C ALA A 56 -10.05 -11.12 -22.39
N ARG A 57 -10.62 -10.41 -21.41
CA ARG A 57 -9.91 -9.99 -20.19
C ARG A 57 -9.48 -11.17 -19.31
N LYS A 58 -10.32 -12.20 -19.18
CA LYS A 58 -9.99 -13.43 -18.43
C LYS A 58 -8.88 -14.24 -19.12
N GLU A 59 -8.87 -14.31 -20.44
CA GLU A 59 -7.84 -15.03 -21.20
C GLU A 59 -6.48 -14.32 -21.18
N SER A 60 -6.47 -12.98 -21.23
CA SER A 60 -5.25 -12.17 -21.05
C SER A 60 -4.62 -12.38 -19.68
N GLN A 61 -5.42 -12.54 -18.62
CA GLN A 61 -4.92 -12.86 -17.28
C GLN A 61 -4.34 -14.28 -17.16
N LYS A 62 -4.79 -15.25 -17.97
CA LYS A 62 -4.30 -16.65 -17.92
C LYS A 62 -2.99 -16.88 -18.68
N LYS A 63 -2.71 -16.13 -19.76
CA LYS A 63 -1.52 -16.34 -20.61
C LYS A 63 -0.26 -15.61 -20.13
N GLY A 64 -0.35 -14.71 -19.15
CA GLY A 64 0.81 -14.02 -18.56
C GLY A 64 1.55 -14.79 -17.46
N ALA A 65 1.18 -16.04 -17.17
CA ALA A 65 1.68 -16.80 -16.03
C ALA A 65 3.08 -17.45 -16.20
N ALA A 66 3.86 -17.04 -17.19
CA ALA A 66 5.26 -17.45 -17.34
C ALA A 66 6.17 -16.21 -17.24
N HIS A 67 6.66 -15.95 -16.03
CA HIS A 67 7.81 -15.09 -15.71
C HIS A 67 7.69 -13.54 -15.70
N SER A 68 6.51 -12.92 -15.66
CA SER A 68 6.43 -11.50 -15.25
C SER A 68 5.71 -11.34 -13.91
N VAL A 69 6.31 -10.56 -13.01
CA VAL A 69 5.63 -10.06 -11.81
C VAL A 69 4.33 -9.36 -12.27
N PRO A 70 3.17 -9.65 -11.65
CA PRO A 70 1.93 -8.98 -12.05
C PRO A 70 2.07 -7.47 -11.91
N PHE A 71 1.63 -6.69 -12.89
CA PHE A 71 1.78 -5.22 -12.92
C PHE A 71 1.18 -4.48 -11.71
N TYR A 72 0.32 -5.14 -10.94
CA TYR A 72 -0.32 -4.64 -9.73
C TYR A 72 0.39 -5.05 -8.43
N LEU A 73 1.40 -5.92 -8.52
CA LEU A 73 2.17 -6.34 -7.36
C LEU A 73 3.24 -5.30 -7.08
N VAL A 74 3.01 -4.51 -6.03
CA VAL A 74 4.02 -3.59 -5.49
C VAL A 74 5.00 -4.40 -4.66
N GLU A 75 6.24 -4.53 -5.12
CA GLU A 75 7.30 -5.17 -4.34
C GLU A 75 7.57 -4.37 -3.07
N ARG A 76 7.86 -5.11 -1.98
CA ARG A 76 8.11 -4.51 -0.67
C ARG A 76 9.47 -3.82 -0.69
N GLU A 77 9.48 -2.54 -0.38
CA GLU A 77 10.71 -1.74 -0.29
C GLU A 77 10.85 -1.08 1.08
N GLY A 78 12.09 -0.73 1.42
CA GLY A 78 12.42 -0.05 2.68
C GLY A 78 12.19 -0.90 3.93
N ALA A 79 11.88 -0.23 5.04
CA ALA A 79 11.70 -0.84 6.35
C ALA A 79 10.37 -1.58 6.51
N GLY A 80 9.40 -1.28 5.65
CA GLY A 80 8.10 -1.91 5.67
C GLY A 80 7.18 -1.29 4.63
N GLN A 81 6.13 -2.05 4.31
CA GLN A 81 5.10 -1.68 3.35
C GLN A 81 3.76 -1.66 4.07
N VAL A 82 3.00 -0.58 3.91
CA VAL A 82 1.71 -0.36 4.55
C VAL A 82 0.67 0.00 3.49
N ALA A 83 -0.47 -0.68 3.50
CA ALA A 83 -1.55 -0.44 2.55
C ALA A 83 -2.59 0.52 3.13
N LEU A 84 -2.95 1.57 2.38
CA LEU A 84 -4.02 2.48 2.75
C LEU A 84 -5.33 1.99 2.14
N VAL A 85 -6.31 1.66 2.98
CA VAL A 85 -7.67 1.28 2.57
C VAL A 85 -8.66 2.32 3.07
N GLY A 86 -9.75 2.54 2.34
CA GLY A 86 -10.70 3.58 2.73
C GLY A 86 -11.74 3.87 1.65
N PRO A 87 -12.82 4.57 2.01
CA PRO A 87 -13.88 4.97 1.09
C PRO A 87 -13.36 5.97 0.04
N PRO A 88 -14.14 6.25 -1.02
CA PRO A 88 -13.79 7.32 -1.94
C PRO A 88 -13.66 8.66 -1.20
N ASN A 89 -12.85 9.56 -1.72
CA ASN A 89 -12.66 10.92 -1.19
C ASN A 89 -12.14 11.03 0.26
N SER A 90 -11.73 9.95 0.92
CA SER A 90 -11.13 10.02 2.27
C SER A 90 -9.75 10.68 2.32
N GLY A 91 -9.16 10.99 1.16
CA GLY A 91 -7.87 11.69 1.04
C GLY A 91 -6.64 10.78 1.19
N LYS A 92 -6.76 9.47 0.89
CA LYS A 92 -5.62 8.53 0.86
C LYS A 92 -4.46 9.01 -0.02
N SER A 93 -4.74 9.34 -1.28
CA SER A 93 -3.73 9.82 -2.23
C SER A 93 -3.07 11.11 -1.77
N GLN A 94 -3.85 12.03 -1.21
CA GLN A 94 -3.33 13.27 -0.64
C GLN A 94 -2.43 12.99 0.57
N LEU A 95 -2.83 12.06 1.45
CA LEU A 95 -2.04 11.66 2.61
C LEU A 95 -0.69 11.08 2.18
N VAL A 96 -0.66 10.22 1.15
CA VAL A 96 0.60 9.71 0.57
C VAL A 96 1.42 10.86 -0.01
N CYS A 97 0.84 11.76 -0.80
CA CYS A 97 1.57 12.89 -1.36
C CYS A 97 2.14 13.84 -0.28
N SER A 98 1.45 14.04 0.83
CA SER A 98 1.93 14.92 1.91
C SER A 98 2.99 14.28 2.79
N LEU A 99 2.99 12.96 2.92
CA LEU A 99 3.96 12.19 3.73
C LEU A 99 5.19 11.76 2.95
N THR A 100 5.12 11.80 1.64
CA THR A 100 6.19 11.34 0.76
C THR A 100 6.70 12.56 0.01
N HIS A 101 8.02 12.67 -0.18
CA HIS A 101 8.55 13.68 -1.11
C HIS A 101 8.20 13.36 -2.58
N ALA A 102 7.35 12.36 -2.82
CA ALA A 102 6.89 11.99 -4.13
C ALA A 102 6.01 13.10 -4.68
N ARG A 103 6.52 13.80 -5.70
CA ARG A 103 5.64 14.35 -6.72
C ARG A 103 5.08 13.12 -7.44
N PRO A 104 3.77 12.83 -7.38
CA PRO A 104 3.23 11.74 -8.19
C PRO A 104 3.67 11.99 -9.63
N GLU A 105 4.38 11.04 -10.24
CA GLU A 105 4.61 11.08 -11.67
C GLU A 105 3.22 11.02 -12.30
N VAL A 106 2.75 12.18 -12.76
CA VAL A 106 1.59 12.26 -13.62
C VAL A 106 2.01 11.59 -14.92
N ALA A 107 1.79 10.28 -15.01
CA ALA A 107 1.84 9.63 -16.30
C ALA A 107 0.77 10.30 -17.17
N ASP A 108 1.17 10.86 -18.32
CA ASP A 108 0.34 11.63 -19.25
C ASP A 108 -0.74 10.81 -19.98
N TYR A 109 -1.28 9.78 -19.32
CA TYR A 109 -2.38 8.97 -19.82
C TYR A 109 -3.62 9.22 -18.97
N PRO A 110 -4.81 9.35 -19.58
CA PRO A 110 -6.04 9.41 -18.81
C PRO A 110 -6.14 8.13 -17.93
N PHE A 111 -6.71 8.25 -16.72
CA PHE A 111 -7.00 7.16 -15.76
C PHE A 111 -5.92 6.75 -14.74
N THR A 112 -4.97 7.61 -14.36
CA THR A 112 -3.87 7.32 -13.39
C THR A 112 -4.30 6.92 -11.97
N THR A 113 -5.58 6.90 -11.63
CA THR A 113 -6.09 6.51 -10.30
C THR A 113 -6.39 5.01 -10.14
N ARG A 114 -6.00 4.14 -11.09
CA ARG A 114 -6.34 2.71 -11.07
C ARG A 114 -5.18 1.75 -10.79
N LEU A 115 -3.99 2.25 -10.47
CA LEU A 115 -2.84 1.44 -10.10
C LEU A 115 -2.39 1.79 -8.67
N PRO A 116 -1.95 0.80 -7.88
CA PRO A 116 -1.43 1.09 -6.55
C PRO A 116 -0.16 1.95 -6.69
N THR A 117 -0.17 3.14 -6.10
CA THR A 117 0.97 4.06 -6.16
C THR A 117 1.80 3.93 -4.88
N PRO A 118 3.01 3.34 -4.93
CA PRO A 118 3.91 3.37 -3.80
C PRO A 118 4.47 4.78 -3.60
N GLY A 119 4.51 5.24 -2.36
CA GLY A 119 5.20 6.45 -1.96
C GLY A 119 6.11 6.17 -0.77
N MET A 120 7.35 6.66 -0.83
CA MET A 120 8.33 6.44 0.24
C MET A 120 8.27 7.56 1.27
N MET A 121 7.76 7.22 2.46
CA MET A 121 7.71 8.12 3.62
C MET A 121 9.02 7.98 4.38
N SER A 122 9.73 9.10 4.53
CA SER A 122 10.93 9.16 5.35
C SER A 122 10.54 9.28 6.83
N PHE A 123 11.10 8.44 7.68
CA PHE A 123 10.99 8.58 9.13
C PHE A 123 12.37 8.39 9.75
N GLU A 124 12.88 9.44 10.40
CA GLU A 124 14.27 9.51 10.86
C GLU A 124 15.26 9.13 9.74
N ASN A 125 15.94 8.00 9.85
CA ASN A 125 16.91 7.49 8.89
C ASN A 125 16.44 6.23 8.14
N VAL A 126 15.12 5.99 8.08
CA VAL A 126 14.52 4.86 7.35
C VAL A 126 13.44 5.32 6.39
N GLN A 127 13.19 4.49 5.37
CA GLN A 127 12.12 4.70 4.39
C GLN A 127 11.01 3.66 4.62
N ILE A 128 9.76 4.11 4.69
CA ILE A 128 8.57 3.24 4.81
C ILE A 128 7.72 3.43 3.56
N GLN A 129 7.38 2.33 2.90
CA GLN A 129 6.57 2.33 1.69
C GLN A 129 5.08 2.40 2.06
N LEU A 130 4.42 3.50 1.68
CA LEU A 130 2.98 3.67 1.74
C LEU A 130 2.39 3.30 0.39
N VAL A 131 1.41 2.40 0.37
CA VAL A 131 0.74 1.98 -0.86
C VAL A 131 -0.66 2.58 -0.87
N ASP A 132 -0.87 3.57 -1.74
CA ASP A 132 -2.21 4.11 -1.99
C ASP A 132 -3.03 3.09 -2.78
N LEU A 133 -4.18 2.68 -2.24
CA LEU A 133 -5.09 1.76 -2.92
C LEU A 133 -6.33 2.49 -3.42
N PRO A 134 -6.88 2.06 -4.58
CA PRO A 134 -8.19 2.51 -5.01
C PRO A 134 -9.26 2.35 -3.93
N PRO A 135 -10.32 3.18 -3.95
CA PRO A 135 -11.41 3.08 -2.99
C PRO A 135 -12.01 1.68 -2.91
N LEU A 136 -12.32 1.24 -1.70
CA LEU A 136 -13.17 0.08 -1.49
C LEU A 136 -14.63 0.52 -1.57
N SER A 137 -15.29 0.26 -2.70
CA SER A 137 -16.72 0.54 -2.88
C SER A 137 -17.50 -0.69 -3.33
N ALA A 138 -18.82 -0.69 -3.11
CA ALA A 138 -19.71 -1.78 -3.50
C ALA A 138 -19.84 -1.96 -5.02
N GLU A 139 -19.65 -0.87 -5.77
CA GLU A 139 -19.92 -0.82 -7.21
C GLU A 139 -18.78 -1.40 -8.04
N PHE A 140 -17.54 -1.31 -7.55
CA PHE A 140 -16.37 -1.77 -8.28
C PHE A 140 -15.18 -2.02 -7.35
N MET A 141 -14.72 -3.27 -7.29
CA MET A 141 -13.49 -3.64 -6.63
C MET A 141 -12.54 -4.29 -7.62
N GLU A 142 -11.33 -3.77 -7.68
CA GLU A 142 -10.27 -4.31 -8.52
C GLU A 142 -9.87 -5.72 -8.04
N PRO A 143 -9.83 -6.75 -8.91
CA PRO A 143 -9.56 -8.14 -8.50
C PRO A 143 -8.21 -8.36 -7.81
N TRP A 144 -7.25 -7.46 -8.03
CA TRP A 144 -5.90 -7.54 -7.50
C TRP A 144 -5.74 -6.90 -6.11
N LEU A 145 -6.67 -6.04 -5.70
CA LEU A 145 -6.58 -5.26 -4.47
C LEU A 145 -6.46 -6.12 -3.20
N PRO A 146 -7.20 -7.24 -3.05
CA PRO A 146 -7.03 -8.16 -1.91
C PRO A 146 -5.61 -8.70 -1.77
N GLN A 147 -4.92 -8.94 -2.89
CA GLN A 147 -3.56 -9.48 -2.87
C GLN A 147 -2.56 -8.45 -2.36
N VAL A 148 -2.73 -7.17 -2.71
CA VAL A 148 -1.86 -6.09 -2.23
C VAL A 148 -2.06 -5.88 -0.74
N ILE A 149 -3.30 -5.85 -0.25
CA ILE A 149 -3.60 -5.75 1.19
C ILE A 149 -2.96 -6.91 1.97
N ARG A 150 -3.09 -8.14 1.47
CA ARG A 150 -2.50 -9.33 2.11
C ARG A 150 -0.97 -9.31 2.12
N ASN A 151 -0.38 -8.76 1.07
CA ASN A 151 1.06 -8.68 0.93
C ASN A 151 1.67 -7.50 1.69
N ALA A 152 0.90 -6.51 2.15
CA ALA A 152 1.43 -5.47 3.03
C ALA A 152 1.79 -6.04 4.42
N HIS A 153 2.63 -5.32 5.17
CA HIS A 153 2.94 -5.67 6.56
C HIS A 153 1.82 -5.22 7.51
N ALA A 154 1.10 -4.15 7.16
CA ALA A 154 -0.06 -3.64 7.88
C ALA A 154 -1.02 -2.92 6.91
N GLY A 155 -2.30 -2.87 7.28
CA GLY A 155 -3.30 -2.01 6.62
C GLY A 155 -3.71 -0.85 7.53
N LEU A 156 -3.94 0.34 6.96
CA LEU A 156 -4.51 1.48 7.67
C LEU A 156 -5.85 1.86 7.03
N LEU A 157 -6.88 2.04 7.85
CA LEU A 157 -8.18 2.50 7.40
C LEU A 157 -8.22 4.03 7.45
N VAL A 158 -8.26 4.68 6.28
CA VAL A 158 -8.29 6.13 6.15
C VAL A 158 -9.69 6.59 5.81
N VAL A 159 -10.27 7.44 6.64
CA VAL A 159 -11.62 8.00 6.49
C VAL A 159 -11.60 9.53 6.52
N GLY A 160 -12.56 10.18 5.88
CA GLY A 160 -12.73 11.63 5.97
C GLY A 160 -13.56 12.01 7.19
N LEU A 161 -13.19 13.07 7.91
CA LEU A 161 -13.88 13.53 9.12
C LEU A 161 -14.98 14.57 8.84
N GLU A 162 -15.23 14.91 7.58
CA GLU A 162 -16.21 15.94 7.19
C GLU A 162 -17.67 15.48 7.20
N ASP A 163 -17.93 14.17 7.14
CA ASP A 163 -19.27 13.61 7.01
C ASP A 163 -19.58 12.66 8.17
N ALA A 164 -20.76 12.81 8.77
CA ALA A 164 -21.27 11.91 9.80
C ALA A 164 -21.56 10.50 9.26
N ALA A 165 -21.76 10.34 7.95
CA ALA A 165 -21.95 9.04 7.30
C ALA A 165 -20.69 8.14 7.31
N VAL A 166 -19.56 8.65 7.83
CA VAL A 166 -18.30 7.91 7.94
C VAL A 166 -18.45 6.58 8.68
N LEU A 167 -19.39 6.47 9.61
CA LEU A 167 -19.63 5.24 10.38
C LEU A 167 -20.10 4.09 9.47
N ASP A 168 -21.03 4.36 8.56
CA ASP A 168 -21.54 3.37 7.63
C ASP A 168 -20.45 2.92 6.64
N GLU A 169 -19.59 3.86 6.22
CA GLU A 169 -18.45 3.56 5.35
C GLU A 169 -17.41 2.67 6.04
N ILE A 170 -17.13 2.92 7.33
CA ILE A 170 -16.23 2.09 8.13
C ILE A 170 -16.78 0.66 8.21
N GLU A 171 -18.02 0.48 8.64
CA GLU A 171 -18.60 -0.85 8.79
C GLU A 171 -18.68 -1.59 7.44
N PHE A 172 -19.04 -0.89 6.36
CA PHE A 172 -19.02 -1.47 5.02
C PHE A 172 -17.63 -2.00 4.62
N ILE A 173 -16.57 -1.23 4.90
CA ILE A 173 -15.20 -1.64 4.59
C ILE A 173 -14.79 -2.83 5.46
N LEU A 174 -15.08 -2.80 6.76
CA LEU A 174 -14.73 -3.89 7.68
C LEU A 174 -15.45 -5.19 7.28
N GLU A 175 -16.74 -5.12 6.92
CA GLU A 175 -17.46 -6.26 6.38
C GLU A 175 -16.84 -6.77 5.08
N THR A 176 -16.42 -5.86 4.20
CA THR A 176 -15.81 -6.20 2.92
C THR A 176 -14.49 -6.93 3.12
N LEU A 177 -13.62 -6.42 4.00
CA LEU A 177 -12.36 -7.07 4.37
C LEU A 177 -12.62 -8.44 4.99
N HIS A 178 -13.63 -8.56 5.86
CA HIS A 178 -14.02 -9.81 6.48
C HIS A 178 -14.49 -10.86 5.45
N LYS A 179 -15.41 -10.47 4.54
CA LYS A 179 -15.92 -11.34 3.45
C LYS A 179 -14.79 -11.85 2.56
N LEU A 180 -13.77 -11.04 2.33
CA LEU A 180 -12.59 -11.38 1.54
C LEU A 180 -11.47 -12.08 2.33
N ARG A 181 -11.67 -12.32 3.63
CA ARG A 181 -10.67 -12.89 4.55
C ARG A 181 -9.35 -12.14 4.51
N LEU A 182 -9.43 -10.82 4.55
CA LEU A 182 -8.28 -9.93 4.61
C LEU A 182 -7.98 -9.53 6.05
N PRO A 183 -6.70 -9.18 6.36
CA PRO A 183 -6.33 -8.67 7.67
C PRO A 183 -7.16 -7.44 8.05
N VAL A 184 -7.55 -7.36 9.31
CA VAL A 184 -8.18 -6.17 9.89
C VAL A 184 -7.13 -5.05 9.94
N PRO A 185 -7.48 -3.79 9.56
CA PRO A 185 -6.55 -2.67 9.63
C PRO A 185 -6.01 -2.46 11.05
N ALA A 186 -4.73 -2.13 11.19
CA ALA A 186 -4.08 -1.95 12.49
C ALA A 186 -4.27 -0.53 13.07
N LEU A 187 -4.67 0.43 12.24
CA LEU A 187 -4.85 1.83 12.59
C LEU A 187 -6.05 2.39 11.84
N LEU A 188 -6.86 3.17 12.54
CA LEU A 188 -7.88 4.03 11.95
C LEU A 188 -7.36 5.47 11.90
N VAL A 189 -7.34 6.05 10.71
CA VAL A 189 -6.82 7.38 10.43
C VAL A 189 -7.97 8.27 10.00
N GLY A 190 -8.35 9.22 10.87
CA GLY A 190 -9.34 10.25 10.56
C GLY A 190 -8.66 11.42 9.87
N ASN A 191 -8.84 11.56 8.56
CA ASN A 191 -8.23 12.62 7.77
C ASN A 191 -9.15 13.85 7.67
N LYS A 192 -8.60 14.98 7.20
CA LYS A 192 -9.28 16.28 7.05
C LYS A 192 -9.69 16.94 8.37
N LEU A 193 -8.85 16.78 9.40
CA LEU A 193 -9.00 17.42 10.71
C LEU A 193 -9.06 18.96 10.66
N ASP A 194 -8.69 19.56 9.53
CA ASP A 194 -8.76 21.01 9.27
C ASP A 194 -10.19 21.52 8.96
N LEU A 195 -11.14 20.62 8.68
CA LEU A 195 -12.50 21.00 8.31
C LEU A 195 -13.39 21.28 9.54
N PRO A 196 -14.40 22.15 9.43
CA PRO A 196 -15.34 22.42 10.52
C PRO A 196 -16.04 21.15 11.00
N GLY A 197 -16.15 20.98 12.32
CA GLY A 197 -16.78 19.80 12.94
C GLY A 197 -15.91 18.53 12.97
N ALA A 198 -14.76 18.51 12.29
CA ALA A 198 -13.91 17.33 12.20
C ALA A 198 -13.37 16.85 13.56
N GLU A 199 -13.09 17.76 14.50
CA GLU A 199 -12.63 17.40 15.85
C GLU A 199 -13.73 16.70 16.67
N GLU A 200 -14.97 17.19 16.60
CA GLU A 200 -16.13 16.60 17.26
C GLU A 200 -16.47 15.24 16.65
N ASN A 201 -16.45 15.14 15.31
CA ASN A 201 -16.65 13.89 14.59
C ASN A 201 -15.57 12.86 14.93
N PHE A 202 -14.31 13.29 15.04
CA PHE A 202 -13.23 12.41 15.46
C PHE A 202 -13.40 11.93 16.90
N ALA A 203 -13.81 12.79 17.83
CA ALA A 203 -14.05 12.38 19.21
C ALA A 203 -15.14 11.31 19.31
N ALA A 204 -16.26 11.49 18.59
CA ALA A 204 -17.32 10.48 18.52
C ALA A 204 -16.83 9.17 17.88
N LEU A 205 -16.04 9.26 16.80
CA LEU A 205 -15.46 8.10 16.14
C LEU A 205 -14.49 7.36 17.06
N GLU A 206 -13.61 8.08 17.76
CA GLU A 206 -12.64 7.50 18.69
C GLU A 206 -13.35 6.76 19.83
N ASP A 207 -14.41 7.35 20.41
CA ASP A 207 -15.20 6.70 21.45
C ASP A 207 -15.85 5.38 20.97
N LEU A 208 -16.31 5.33 19.73
CA LEU A 208 -16.92 4.12 19.15
C LEU A 208 -15.91 3.02 18.79
N TYR A 209 -14.71 3.40 18.35
CA TYR A 209 -13.76 2.47 17.73
C TYR A 209 -12.46 2.23 18.52
N ARG A 210 -12.20 2.95 19.62
CA ARG A 210 -10.99 2.82 20.45
C ARG A 210 -10.68 1.41 20.94
N ASP A 211 -11.71 0.58 21.16
CA ASP A 211 -11.53 -0.81 21.62
C ASP A 211 -11.16 -1.76 20.47
N ARG A 212 -11.41 -1.36 19.22
CA ARG A 212 -11.12 -2.15 18.02
C ARG A 212 -9.85 -1.67 17.30
N PHE A 213 -9.60 -0.36 17.34
CA PHE A 213 -8.51 0.28 16.61
C PHE A 213 -7.81 1.33 17.47
N ARG A 214 -6.50 1.44 17.29
CA ARG A 214 -5.81 2.70 17.57
C ARG A 214 -6.34 3.73 16.58
N CYS A 215 -6.77 4.89 17.07
CA CYS A 215 -7.28 5.98 16.26
C CYS A 215 -6.26 7.13 16.19
N LEU A 216 -6.16 7.79 15.05
CA LEU A 216 -5.29 8.96 14.88
C LEU A 216 -5.94 9.98 13.95
N PRO A 217 -6.17 11.23 14.40
CA PRO A 217 -6.66 12.28 13.54
C PRO A 217 -5.50 12.98 12.83
N VAL A 218 -5.65 13.29 11.55
CA VAL A 218 -4.65 13.97 10.73
C VAL A 218 -5.29 14.97 9.78
N SER A 219 -4.51 15.91 9.28
CA SER A 219 -4.88 16.71 8.11
C SER A 219 -3.77 16.58 7.09
N ALA A 220 -4.04 15.81 6.02
CA ALA A 220 -3.15 15.75 4.88
C ALA A 220 -2.98 17.11 4.19
N ALA A 221 -3.98 17.99 4.27
CA ALA A 221 -3.96 19.31 3.65
C ALA A 221 -3.04 20.30 4.39
N THR A 222 -3.07 20.31 5.72
CA THR A 222 -2.33 21.28 6.54
C THR A 222 -1.04 20.71 7.13
N GLY A 223 -0.85 19.39 7.09
CA GLY A 223 0.26 18.70 7.74
C GLY A 223 0.04 18.37 9.22
N ARG A 224 -1.12 18.71 9.79
CA ARG A 224 -1.44 18.47 11.20
C ARG A 224 -1.35 16.97 11.52
N ASN A 225 -0.57 16.62 12.55
CA ASN A 225 -0.32 15.27 13.06
C ASN A 225 0.35 14.28 12.09
N LEU A 226 0.94 14.74 10.98
CA LEU A 226 1.65 13.84 10.05
C LEU A 226 2.96 13.26 10.63
N ASP A 227 3.62 13.99 11.51
CA ASP A 227 4.76 13.51 12.31
C ASP A 227 4.34 12.36 13.25
N ARG A 228 3.20 12.54 13.94
CA ARG A 228 2.62 11.52 14.82
C ARG A 228 2.15 10.31 14.02
N PHE A 229 1.65 10.51 12.80
CA PHE A 229 1.32 9.44 11.86
C PHE A 229 2.57 8.62 11.53
N ALA A 230 3.65 9.27 11.08
CA ALA A 230 4.87 8.59 10.69
C ALA A 230 5.46 7.75 11.82
N ARG A 231 5.51 8.31 13.04
CA ARG A 231 5.94 7.60 14.26
C ARG A 231 5.01 6.41 14.58
N THR A 232 3.69 6.62 14.52
CA THR A 232 2.72 5.55 14.80
C THR A 232 2.87 4.39 13.82
N VAL A 233 3.07 4.68 12.54
CA VAL A 233 3.31 3.66 11.51
C VAL A 233 4.63 2.92 11.74
N PHE A 234 5.71 3.63 12.08
CA PHE A 234 6.98 3.00 12.43
C PHE A 234 6.83 2.04 13.61
N ASP A 235 6.16 2.47 14.69
CA ASP A 235 5.90 1.65 15.88
C ASP A 235 5.06 0.41 15.56
N LEU A 236 4.03 0.56 14.72
CA LEU A 236 3.14 -0.53 14.29
C LEU A 236 3.88 -1.60 13.49
N LEU A 237 4.87 -1.20 12.69
CA LEU A 237 5.68 -2.14 11.91
C LEU A 237 6.67 -2.92 12.80
N GLY A 238 6.87 -2.52 14.05
CA GLY A 238 7.79 -3.21 14.97
C GLY A 238 9.21 -3.29 14.42
N ILE A 239 9.64 -2.24 13.72
CA ILE A 239 10.99 -2.13 13.15
C ILE A 239 11.98 -1.86 14.29
N VAL A 240 13.14 -2.50 14.21
CA VAL A 240 14.29 -2.29 15.10
C VAL A 240 15.47 -1.92 14.24
N ARG A 241 16.05 -0.74 14.48
CA ARG A 241 17.23 -0.26 13.77
C ARG A 241 18.47 -0.62 14.57
N VAL A 242 19.37 -1.35 13.92
CA VAL A 242 20.66 -1.69 14.50
C VAL A 242 21.77 -1.10 13.65
N TYR A 243 22.73 -0.47 14.29
CA TYR A 243 23.93 0.06 13.65
C TYR A 243 25.10 -0.87 13.91
N THR A 244 26.12 -0.76 13.08
CA THR A 244 27.34 -1.56 13.27
C THR A 244 28.56 -0.68 13.28
N LYS A 245 29.60 -1.15 13.97
CA LYS A 245 30.91 -0.51 13.98
C LYS A 245 32.01 -1.55 13.96
N ALA A 246 33.14 -1.18 13.36
CA ALA A 246 34.37 -1.93 13.51
C ALA A 246 35.04 -1.60 14.85
N PRO A 247 35.84 -2.53 15.42
CA PRO A 247 36.61 -2.26 16.64
C PRO A 247 37.46 -0.98 16.54
N GLY A 248 37.31 -0.10 17.53
CA GLY A 248 38.02 1.18 17.59
C GLY A 248 37.53 2.27 16.62
N ARG A 249 36.40 2.06 15.94
CA ARG A 249 35.76 3.04 15.07
C ARG A 249 34.46 3.56 15.66
N THR A 250 34.02 4.72 15.20
CA THR A 250 32.67 5.25 15.48
C THR A 250 31.66 4.55 14.57
N ALA A 251 30.46 4.32 15.08
CA ALA A 251 29.37 3.77 14.28
C ALA A 251 28.86 4.79 13.26
N ASP A 252 28.44 4.30 12.09
CA ASP A 252 27.65 5.08 11.15
C ASP A 252 26.17 4.99 11.55
N LEU A 253 25.57 6.12 11.93
CA LEU A 253 24.18 6.21 12.36
C LEU A 253 23.23 6.61 11.20
N THR A 254 23.74 6.75 9.98
CA THR A 254 22.95 7.18 8.82
C THR A 254 22.27 6.01 8.10
N ALA A 255 22.85 4.82 8.15
CA ALA A 255 22.37 3.64 7.45
C ALA A 255 22.20 2.45 8.41
N PRO A 256 21.03 2.32 9.08
CA PRO A 256 20.77 1.19 9.96
C PRO A 256 20.52 -0.11 9.19
N PHE A 257 20.87 -1.23 9.81
CA PHE A 257 20.33 -2.53 9.47
C PHE A 257 18.94 -2.67 10.09
N LEU A 258 17.98 -3.14 9.28
CA LEU A 258 16.57 -3.16 9.65
C LEU A 258 16.15 -4.56 10.08
N LEU A 259 15.78 -4.66 11.34
CA LEU A 259 15.26 -5.86 11.98
C LEU A 259 13.80 -5.68 12.41
N ARG A 260 13.19 -6.76 12.87
CA ARG A 260 11.90 -6.80 13.55
C ARG A 260 12.11 -7.05 15.03
N ARG A 261 11.21 -6.53 15.87
CA ARG A 261 11.20 -6.80 17.31
C ARG A 261 11.29 -8.31 17.59
N GLY A 262 12.15 -8.67 18.53
CA GLY A 262 12.44 -10.05 18.92
C GLY A 262 13.55 -10.73 18.13
N GLN A 263 14.08 -10.09 17.08
CA GLN A 263 15.28 -10.60 16.39
C GLN A 263 16.55 -10.37 17.22
N THR A 264 17.59 -11.12 16.89
CA THR A 264 18.78 -11.29 17.72
C THR A 264 20.05 -10.69 17.10
N VAL A 265 21.12 -10.62 17.89
CA VAL A 265 22.47 -10.26 17.44
C VAL A 265 22.91 -11.13 16.25
N HIS A 266 22.58 -12.42 16.24
CA HIS A 266 22.88 -13.32 15.12
C HIS A 266 22.12 -12.92 13.84
N ASP A 267 20.85 -12.51 13.96
CA ASP A 267 20.08 -12.03 12.81
C ASP A 267 20.66 -10.74 12.24
N ALA A 268 21.10 -9.82 13.12
CA ALA A 268 21.79 -8.60 12.72
C ALA A 268 23.12 -8.92 12.00
N ALA A 269 23.92 -9.84 12.54
CA ALA A 269 25.16 -10.30 11.92
C ALA A 269 24.92 -10.83 10.50
N ARG A 270 23.82 -11.57 10.29
CA ARG A 270 23.45 -12.14 8.99
C ARG A 270 23.10 -11.08 7.95
N LEU A 271 22.50 -9.96 8.37
CA LEU A 271 22.20 -8.83 7.50
C LEU A 271 23.46 -8.09 7.05
N VAL A 272 24.52 -8.09 7.86
CA VAL A 272 25.83 -7.57 7.45
C VAL A 272 26.47 -8.50 6.44
N HIS A 273 26.65 -9.77 6.82
CA HIS A 273 27.22 -10.79 5.94
C HIS A 273 26.97 -12.21 6.50
N LYS A 274 26.80 -13.20 5.63
CA LYS A 274 26.58 -14.59 6.04
C LYS A 274 27.71 -15.13 6.94
N ASP A 275 28.97 -14.90 6.58
CA ASP A 275 30.14 -15.28 7.39
C ASP A 275 30.15 -14.70 8.81
N PHE A 276 29.63 -13.48 9.00
CA PHE A 276 29.61 -12.85 10.32
C PHE A 276 28.74 -13.66 11.26
N ALA A 277 27.55 -14.07 10.81
CA ALA A 277 26.64 -14.90 11.58
C ALA A 277 27.23 -16.29 11.89
N GLU A 278 27.90 -16.92 10.90
CA GLU A 278 28.47 -18.26 11.06
C GLU A 278 29.69 -18.30 11.99
N LYS A 279 30.52 -17.26 11.98
CA LYS A 279 31.77 -17.18 12.76
C LYS A 279 31.63 -16.38 14.06
N LEU A 280 30.44 -15.85 14.35
CA LEU A 280 30.22 -14.99 15.52
C LEU A 280 30.57 -15.70 16.83
N LYS A 281 31.58 -15.19 17.55
CA LYS A 281 31.90 -15.63 18.91
C LYS A 281 31.04 -14.89 19.92
N PHE A 282 31.03 -13.57 19.83
CA PHE A 282 30.21 -12.66 20.65
C PHE A 282 30.09 -11.31 19.95
N ALA A 283 29.22 -10.43 20.45
CA ALA A 283 29.20 -9.03 20.05
C ALA A 283 29.38 -8.13 21.28
N ARG A 284 29.87 -6.92 21.05
CA ARG A 284 29.73 -5.83 22.02
C ARG A 284 28.58 -4.94 21.57
N LEU A 285 27.63 -4.74 22.47
CA LEU A 285 26.44 -3.93 22.30
C LEU A 285 26.65 -2.58 22.98
N PHE A 286 26.34 -1.50 22.28
CA PHE A 286 26.38 -0.15 22.82
C PHE A 286 25.03 0.50 22.55
N HIS A 287 24.48 1.18 23.54
CA HIS A 287 23.31 2.01 23.31
C HIS A 287 23.73 3.40 22.81
N VAL A 288 22.94 3.97 21.90
CA VAL A 288 23.13 5.35 21.39
C VAL A 288 23.13 6.38 22.55
N SER A 289 22.52 6.06 23.68
CA SER A 289 22.51 6.87 24.90
C SER A 289 23.84 7.01 25.64
N GLY A 290 24.93 6.36 25.19
CA GLY A 290 26.30 6.76 25.57
C GLY A 290 27.10 5.76 26.41
N ASP A 291 26.92 4.45 26.21
CA ASP A 291 27.80 3.46 26.85
C ASP A 291 29.22 3.55 26.29
N ARG A 292 30.20 3.76 27.17
CA ARG A 292 31.62 3.84 26.78
C ARG A 292 32.25 2.48 26.57
N ASP A 293 31.89 1.49 27.38
CA ASP A 293 32.62 0.21 27.42
C ASP A 293 31.95 -0.95 26.67
N GLY A 294 30.67 -0.80 26.29
CA GLY A 294 29.90 -1.80 25.54
C GLY A 294 29.67 -3.11 26.31
N LEU A 295 28.43 -3.58 26.32
CA LEU A 295 28.08 -4.84 26.97
C LEU A 295 28.45 -6.02 26.06
N MET A 296 29.22 -6.97 26.57
CA MET A 296 29.44 -8.24 25.85
C MET A 296 28.15 -9.06 25.88
N VAL A 297 27.63 -9.39 24.70
CA VAL A 297 26.39 -10.13 24.53
C VAL A 297 26.61 -11.36 23.65
N GLU A 298 25.83 -12.39 23.93
CA GLU A 298 25.82 -13.63 23.15
C GLU A 298 24.97 -13.50 21.88
N ARG A 299 25.15 -14.43 20.95
CA ARG A 299 24.49 -14.44 19.64
C ARG A 299 22.95 -14.42 19.69
N HIS A 300 22.35 -14.94 20.76
CA HIS A 300 20.89 -15.05 20.94
C HIS A 300 20.29 -13.88 21.71
N HIS A 301 21.11 -12.90 22.12
CA HIS A 301 20.61 -11.69 22.73
C HIS A 301 19.69 -10.94 21.74
N VAL A 302 18.53 -10.51 22.22
CA VAL A 302 17.55 -9.74 21.44
C VAL A 302 18.06 -8.30 21.35
N VAL A 303 17.99 -7.72 20.15
CA VAL A 303 18.42 -6.34 19.91
C VAL A 303 17.25 -5.36 20.05
N ASP A 304 17.54 -4.17 20.55
CA ASP A 304 16.61 -3.06 20.71
C ASP A 304 16.85 -1.95 19.67
N ASP A 305 15.83 -1.10 19.46
CA ASP A 305 15.92 0.00 18.49
C ASP A 305 16.99 1.00 18.93
N GLY A 306 17.94 1.27 18.03
CA GLY A 306 19.05 2.15 18.32
C GLY A 306 20.33 1.42 18.75
N ASP A 307 20.33 0.10 18.91
CA ASP A 307 21.54 -0.61 19.32
C ASP A 307 22.67 -0.51 18.30
N ILE A 308 23.89 -0.43 18.80
CA ILE A 308 25.12 -0.44 18.00
C ILE A 308 25.87 -1.73 18.32
N LEU A 309 26.13 -2.55 17.29
CA LEU A 309 26.85 -3.81 17.42
C LEU A 309 28.26 -3.74 16.86
N GLU A 310 29.21 -4.20 17.65
CA GLU A 310 30.57 -4.52 17.24
C GLU A 310 30.73 -6.04 17.26
N PHE A 311 30.82 -6.66 16.09
CA PHE A 311 30.91 -8.12 15.97
C PHE A 311 32.35 -8.62 16.16
N HIS A 312 32.51 -9.68 16.97
CA HIS A 312 33.79 -10.36 17.16
C HIS A 312 33.67 -11.80 16.63
N ILE A 313 34.40 -12.09 15.55
CA ILE A 313 34.43 -13.36 14.82
C ILE A 313 35.71 -14.17 15.08
#